data_AF-A0A356RDM3-F1
#
_entry.id   AF-A0A356RDM3-F1
#
_cell.length_a   1.000
_cell.length_b   1.000
_cell.length_c   1.000
_cell.angle_alpha   90.00
_cell.angle_beta   90.00
_cell.angle_gamma   90.00
#
_symmetry.space_group_name_H-M   'P 1'
#
loop_
_entity.id
_entity.type
_entity.pdbx_description
1 polymer ?
#
loop_
_entity_poly.entity_id
_entity_poly.type
_entity_poly.pdbx_seq_one_letter_code
_entity_poly.pdbx_strand_id
1 'polypeptide(L)'
;MGQITPKFSDTDIHILECGLGWIKDSEDAFADKLFHRLLRDHPEVTSSLLSLGLQPYSRRIVQILDSIIREIRSCGKIQSSIREQWTDVLPTTANQLEPSQLLRMAETYLDIFSELAEDAWSPAMESAWRKIIHEVSVNLWGPQIECLSFSKTSAPIPFFKRRIHRMNQPFTFFLGTLMMLTGGIASIGLWSRYRLAEAKLSRNLRLKKVWC
;
A
#
# COMPACT_ATOMS: atom_id res chain seq x y z
N MET A 1 18.46 17.96 22.65
CA MET A 1 18.50 17.31 21.32
C MET A 1 17.50 16.17 21.33
N GLY A 2 16.32 16.35 20.74
CA GLY A 2 15.38 15.24 20.57
C GLY A 2 15.88 14.37 19.43
N GLN A 3 16.25 13.13 19.71
CA GLN A 3 16.53 12.16 18.65
C GLN A 3 15.22 11.95 17.88
N ILE A 4 15.19 12.38 16.61
CA ILE A 4 14.13 12.01 15.68
C ILE A 4 14.43 10.55 15.35
N THR A 5 13.71 9.62 15.98
CA THR A 5 13.81 8.22 15.60
C THR A 5 13.27 8.06 14.18
N PRO A 6 14.05 7.49 13.25
CA PRO A 6 13.58 7.29 11.89
C PRO A 6 12.38 6.35 11.92
N LYS A 7 11.33 6.72 11.17
CA LYS A 7 10.07 5.97 11.17
C LYS A 7 10.25 4.58 10.54
N PHE A 8 11.21 4.44 9.64
CA PHE A 8 11.62 3.20 8.99
C PHE A 8 13.00 2.77 9.47
N SER A 9 13.18 1.49 9.75
CA SER A 9 14.51 0.91 10.03
C SER A 9 15.30 0.68 8.73
N ASP A 10 16.62 0.55 8.80
CA ASP A 10 17.43 0.17 7.63
C ASP A 10 16.98 -1.17 7.03
N THR A 11 16.55 -2.10 7.88
CA THR A 11 15.96 -3.37 7.48
C THR A 11 14.65 -3.17 6.71
N ASP A 12 13.75 -2.30 7.19
CA ASP A 12 12.51 -1.99 6.48
C ASP A 12 12.80 -1.42 5.08
N ILE A 13 13.77 -0.50 4.99
CA ILE A 13 14.16 0.16 3.74
C ILE A 13 14.75 -0.87 2.77
N HIS A 14 15.63 -1.75 3.24
CA HIS A 14 16.20 -2.80 2.39
C HIS A 14 15.13 -3.75 1.85
N ILE A 15 14.18 -4.16 2.69
CA ILE A 15 13.04 -5.01 2.30
C ILE A 15 12.18 -4.32 1.23
N LEU A 16 11.89 -3.03 1.39
CA LEU A 16 11.14 -2.24 0.41
C LEU A 16 11.85 -2.17 -0.94
N GLU A 17 13.17 -2.00 -0.95
CA GLU A 17 13.95 -1.95 -2.19
C GLU A 17 14.05 -3.29 -2.89
N CYS A 18 14.26 -4.38 -2.16
CA CYS A 18 14.22 -5.72 -2.72
C CYS A 18 12.87 -5.96 -3.39
N GLY A 19 11.79 -5.58 -2.72
CA GLY A 19 10.47 -5.75 -3.30
C GLY A 19 10.22 -4.89 -4.54
N LEU A 20 10.68 -3.64 -4.53
CA LEU A 20 10.59 -2.76 -5.69
C LEU A 20 11.43 -3.30 -6.85
N GLY A 21 12.58 -3.91 -6.56
CA GLY A 21 13.42 -4.61 -7.54
C GLY A 21 12.64 -5.67 -8.31
N TRP A 22 11.92 -6.55 -7.60
CA TRP A 22 11.11 -7.58 -8.26
C TRP A 22 9.98 -7.04 -9.12
N ILE A 23 9.33 -5.95 -8.68
CA ILE A 23 8.30 -5.28 -9.47
C ILE A 23 8.90 -4.72 -10.76
N LYS A 24 10.10 -4.14 -10.70
CA LYS A 24 10.81 -3.63 -11.89
C LYS A 24 11.27 -4.75 -12.81
N ASP A 25 11.77 -5.85 -12.26
CA ASP A 25 12.21 -7.02 -13.04
C ASP A 25 11.03 -7.68 -13.77
N SER A 26 9.80 -7.50 -13.28
CA SER A 26 8.57 -8.03 -13.84
C SER A 26 7.56 -6.91 -14.23
N GLU A 27 8.04 -5.76 -14.71
CA GLU A 27 7.21 -4.55 -14.92
C GLU A 27 5.97 -4.82 -15.77
N ASP A 28 6.11 -5.54 -16.89
CA ASP A 28 5.00 -5.85 -17.80
C ASP A 28 3.96 -6.78 -17.16
N ALA A 29 4.41 -7.86 -16.50
CA ALA A 29 3.52 -8.79 -15.81
C ALA A 29 2.80 -8.12 -14.63
N PHE A 30 3.50 -7.24 -13.92
CA PHE A 30 2.94 -6.43 -12.86
C PHE A 30 1.88 -5.46 -13.40
N ALA A 31 2.19 -4.73 -14.49
CA ALA A 31 1.27 -3.79 -15.13
C ALA A 31 -0.03 -4.50 -15.55
N ASP A 32 0.10 -5.60 -16.28
CA ASP A 32 -1.05 -6.38 -16.77
C ASP A 32 -1.95 -6.84 -15.61
N LYS A 33 -1.36 -7.44 -14.57
CA LYS A 33 -2.12 -7.88 -13.39
C LYS A 33 -2.77 -6.71 -12.65
N LEU A 34 -2.03 -5.62 -12.47
CA LEU A 34 -2.51 -4.42 -11.78
C LEU A 34 -3.75 -3.87 -12.45
N PHE A 35 -3.70 -3.66 -13.76
CA PHE A 35 -4.82 -3.08 -14.46
C PHE A 35 -6.04 -3.99 -14.51
N HIS A 36 -5.86 -5.28 -14.81
CA HIS A 36 -6.98 -6.22 -14.82
C HIS A 36 -7.67 -6.31 -13.46
N ARG A 37 -6.91 -6.31 -12.36
CA ARG A 37 -7.51 -6.32 -11.02
C ARG A 37 -8.10 -4.99 -10.62
N LEU A 38 -7.46 -3.87 -10.94
CA LEU A 38 -8.02 -2.57 -10.62
C LEU A 38 -9.35 -2.32 -11.33
N LEU A 39 -9.46 -2.72 -12.61
CA LEU A 39 -10.73 -2.64 -13.35
C LEU A 39 -11.82 -3.56 -12.79
N ARG A 40 -11.43 -4.75 -12.33
CA ARG A 40 -12.36 -5.76 -11.79
C ARG A 40 -12.83 -5.41 -10.38
N ASP A 41 -11.90 -5.05 -9.51
CA ASP A 41 -12.12 -4.94 -8.06
C ASP A 41 -12.50 -3.52 -7.64
N HIS A 42 -12.17 -2.50 -8.46
CA HIS A 42 -12.43 -1.09 -8.20
C HIS A 42 -13.07 -0.40 -9.42
N PRO A 43 -14.33 -0.75 -9.78
CA PRO A 43 -15.01 -0.16 -10.93
C PRO A 43 -15.10 1.37 -10.86
N GLU A 44 -15.08 1.96 -9.67
CA GLU A 44 -15.09 3.41 -9.45
C GLU A 44 -13.92 4.16 -10.09
N VAL A 45 -12.76 3.52 -10.30
CA VAL A 45 -11.56 4.15 -10.89
C VAL A 45 -11.36 3.78 -12.36
N THR A 46 -12.24 2.96 -12.93
CA THR A 46 -12.11 2.41 -14.28
C THR A 46 -12.01 3.51 -15.34
N SER A 47 -12.86 4.54 -15.28
CA SER A 47 -12.85 5.63 -16.26
C SER A 47 -11.54 6.42 -16.25
N SER A 48 -10.99 6.68 -15.06
CA SER A 48 -9.70 7.36 -14.88
C SER A 48 -8.52 6.48 -15.31
N LEU A 49 -8.56 5.17 -15.06
CA LEU A 49 -7.51 4.25 -15.49
C LEU A 49 -7.49 4.05 -17.01
N LEU A 50 -8.66 3.94 -17.65
CA LEU A 50 -8.76 3.78 -19.09
C LEU A 50 -8.26 5.01 -19.86
N SER A 51 -8.44 6.22 -19.32
CA SER A 51 -7.99 7.46 -19.98
C SER A 51 -6.47 7.65 -19.97
N LEU A 52 -5.78 7.11 -18.96
CA LEU A 52 -4.31 7.15 -18.85
C LEU A 52 -3.62 6.06 -19.66
N GLY A 53 -4.26 4.90 -19.77
CA GLY A 53 -3.66 3.69 -20.32
C GLY A 53 -2.82 2.91 -19.30
N LEU A 54 -2.78 1.59 -19.52
CA LEU A 54 -2.12 0.56 -18.71
C LEU A 54 -0.66 0.90 -18.37
N GLN A 55 0.15 1.03 -19.43
CA GLN A 55 1.61 1.14 -19.34
C GLN A 55 2.05 2.48 -18.72
N PRO A 56 1.48 3.64 -19.12
CA PRO A 56 1.77 4.91 -18.46
C PRO A 56 1.42 4.91 -16.97
N TYR A 57 0.28 4.34 -16.60
CA TYR A 57 -0.15 4.28 -15.19
C TYR A 57 0.79 3.42 -14.34
N SER A 58 1.05 2.17 -14.76
CA SER A 58 1.90 1.24 -14.01
C SER A 58 3.32 1.82 -13.81
N ARG A 59 3.94 2.30 -14.89
CA ARG A 59 5.27 2.90 -14.84
C ARG A 59 5.32 4.09 -13.88
N ARG A 60 4.28 4.93 -13.90
CA ARG A 60 4.21 6.11 -13.03
C ARG A 60 4.09 5.71 -11.55
N ILE A 61 3.30 4.68 -11.23
CA ILE A 61 3.23 4.13 -9.86
C ILE A 61 4.60 3.63 -9.41
N VAL A 62 5.31 2.87 -10.25
CA VAL A 62 6.66 2.37 -9.94
C VAL A 62 7.65 3.52 -9.71
N GLN A 63 7.58 4.58 -10.51
CA GLN A 63 8.42 5.78 -10.35
C GLN A 63 8.15 6.54 -9.06
N ILE A 64 6.88 6.65 -8.66
CA ILE A 64 6.49 7.27 -7.38
C ILE A 64 7.03 6.44 -6.22
N LEU A 65 6.85 5.12 -6.26
CA LEU A 65 7.37 4.23 -5.22
C LEU A 65 8.90 4.28 -5.10
N ASP A 66 9.61 4.30 -6.24
CA ASP A 66 11.05 4.50 -6.27
C ASP A 66 11.46 5.82 -5.60
N SER A 67 10.78 6.91 -5.96
CA SER A 67 11.05 8.24 -5.40
C SER A 67 10.82 8.28 -3.89
N ILE A 68 9.72 7.69 -3.42
CA ILE A 68 9.39 7.61 -1.98
C ILE A 68 10.44 6.78 -1.23
N ILE A 69 10.80 5.60 -1.74
CA ILE A 69 11.77 4.72 -1.08
C ILE A 69 13.15 5.38 -0.99
N ARG A 70 13.58 6.06 -2.07
CA ARG A 70 14.82 6.84 -2.08
C ARG A 70 14.81 7.98 -1.06
N GLU A 71 13.67 8.65 -0.92
CA GLU A 71 13.51 9.73 0.04
C GLU A 71 13.53 9.22 1.49
N ILE A 72 12.84 8.10 1.77
CA ILE A 72 12.90 7.45 3.08
C ILE A 72 14.34 7.03 3.39
N ARG A 73 15.10 6.53 2.41
CA ARG A 73 16.52 6.20 2.59
C ARG A 73 17.37 7.43 2.92
N SER A 74 17.18 8.55 2.23
CA SER A 74 18.01 9.74 2.46
C SER A 74 17.65 10.48 3.74
N CYS A 75 16.36 10.54 4.06
CA CYS A 75 15.81 11.46 5.05
C CYS A 75 15.09 10.77 6.22
N GLY A 76 14.87 9.45 6.17
CA GLY A 76 14.11 8.69 7.16
C GLY A 76 12.60 8.95 7.16
N LYS A 77 12.10 9.80 6.25
CA LYS A 77 10.70 10.23 6.13
C LYS A 77 10.40 10.66 4.70
N ILE A 78 9.12 10.64 4.35
CA ILE A 78 8.57 11.26 3.14
C ILE A 78 8.48 12.78 3.37
N GLN A 79 9.06 13.59 2.49
CA GLN A 79 8.98 15.06 2.52
C GLN A 79 8.37 15.62 1.24
N SER A 80 8.54 14.91 0.13
CA SER A 80 8.00 15.31 -1.16
C SER A 80 6.47 15.39 -1.09
N SER A 81 5.91 16.37 -1.81
CA SER A 81 4.47 16.51 -1.98
C SER A 81 3.96 15.35 -2.83
N ILE A 82 3.74 14.18 -2.21
CA ILE A 82 3.17 13.01 -2.88
C ILE A 82 1.87 13.41 -3.57
N ARG A 83 1.11 14.35 -2.99
CA ARG A 83 -0.12 14.88 -3.57
C ARG A 83 0.11 15.44 -4.98
N GLU A 84 1.14 16.24 -5.21
CA GLU A 84 1.46 16.77 -6.54
C GLU A 84 1.79 15.63 -7.51
N GLN A 85 2.65 14.70 -7.10
CA GLN A 85 3.03 13.55 -7.93
C GLN A 85 1.83 12.66 -8.27
N TRP A 86 0.88 12.53 -7.33
CA TRP A 86 -0.34 11.74 -7.45
C TRP A 86 -1.40 12.37 -8.34
N THR A 87 -1.46 13.71 -8.37
CA THR A 87 -2.42 14.46 -9.20
C THR A 87 -2.16 14.22 -10.69
N ASP A 88 -0.90 13.99 -11.07
CA ASP A 88 -0.50 13.61 -12.43
C ASP A 88 -0.90 12.17 -12.80
N VAL A 89 -1.07 11.28 -11.81
CA VAL A 89 -1.39 9.86 -12.03
C VAL A 89 -2.88 9.59 -12.07
N LEU A 90 -3.70 10.49 -11.53
CA LEU A 90 -5.16 10.38 -11.53
C LEU A 90 -5.71 11.74 -11.97
N PRO A 91 -5.85 11.98 -13.29
CA PRO A 91 -6.29 13.25 -13.82
C PRO A 91 -7.69 13.56 -13.29
N THR A 92 -7.74 14.58 -12.42
CA THR A 92 -8.88 15.47 -12.21
C THR A 92 -10.19 14.86 -11.69
N THR A 93 -10.15 13.68 -11.07
CA THR A 93 -11.16 13.24 -10.08
C THR A 93 -10.55 13.00 -8.70
N ALA A 94 -9.27 13.36 -8.45
CA ALA A 94 -8.59 13.16 -7.17
C ALA A 94 -9.27 13.84 -5.94
N ASN A 95 -10.18 14.80 -6.17
CA ASN A 95 -11.08 15.31 -5.11
C ASN A 95 -12.28 14.39 -4.78
N GLN A 96 -12.45 13.28 -5.50
CA GLN A 96 -13.50 12.26 -5.31
C GLN A 96 -12.96 10.92 -4.84
N LEU A 97 -11.63 10.70 -4.89
CA LEU A 97 -11.07 9.45 -4.41
C LEU A 97 -11.00 9.48 -2.88
N GLU A 98 -11.94 8.80 -2.24
CA GLU A 98 -12.01 8.69 -0.79
C GLU A 98 -10.75 7.98 -0.26
N PRO A 99 -10.22 8.34 0.93
CA PRO A 99 -9.06 7.66 1.51
C PRO A 99 -9.24 6.14 1.60
N SER A 100 -10.46 5.68 1.82
CA SER A 100 -10.83 4.26 1.86
C SER A 100 -10.73 3.56 0.50
N GLN A 101 -10.90 4.28 -0.61
CA GLN A 101 -10.71 3.74 -1.97
C GLN A 101 -9.23 3.52 -2.24
N LEU A 102 -8.37 4.49 -1.91
CA LEU A 102 -6.92 4.31 -2.09
C LEU A 102 -6.39 3.13 -1.26
N LEU A 103 -6.81 3.01 0.01
CA LEU A 103 -6.40 1.87 0.83
C LEU A 103 -6.83 0.54 0.21
N ARG A 104 -8.05 0.45 -0.32
CA ARG A 104 -8.52 -0.76 -1.01
C ARG A 104 -7.73 -1.06 -2.29
N MET A 105 -7.38 -0.04 -3.08
CA MET A 105 -6.48 -0.22 -4.24
C MET A 105 -5.08 -0.66 -3.82
N ALA A 106 -4.57 -0.15 -2.69
CA ALA A 106 -3.28 -0.51 -2.15
C ALA A 106 -3.25 -1.97 -1.64
N GLU A 107 -4.36 -2.48 -1.09
CA GLU A 107 -4.48 -3.92 -0.81
C GLU A 107 -4.39 -4.76 -2.10
N THR A 108 -5.07 -4.35 -3.17
CA THR A 108 -4.96 -5.04 -4.47
C THR A 108 -3.53 -5.02 -5.01
N TYR A 109 -2.82 -3.91 -4.82
CA TYR A 109 -1.39 -3.81 -5.15
C TYR A 109 -0.56 -4.84 -4.36
N LEU A 110 -0.77 -4.94 -3.04
CA LEU A 110 -0.08 -5.91 -2.19
C LEU A 110 -0.40 -7.36 -2.58
N ASP A 111 -1.65 -7.66 -2.91
CA ASP A 111 -2.06 -8.99 -3.33
C ASP A 111 -1.33 -9.40 -4.62
N ILE A 112 -1.27 -8.51 -5.61
CA ILE A 112 -0.53 -8.76 -6.85
C ILE A 112 0.95 -8.95 -6.55
N PHE A 113 1.51 -8.10 -5.70
CA PHE A 113 2.92 -8.16 -5.38
C PHE A 113 3.28 -9.46 -4.63
N SER A 114 2.44 -9.91 -3.70
CA SER A 114 2.60 -11.20 -3.03
C SER A 114 2.58 -12.38 -4.00
N GLU A 115 1.77 -12.30 -5.07
CA GLU A 115 1.74 -13.32 -6.11
C GLU A 115 2.98 -13.30 -7.01
N LEU A 116 3.57 -12.14 -7.26
CA LEU A 116 4.80 -12.04 -8.06
C LEU A 116 6.03 -12.46 -7.26
N ALA A 117 6.03 -12.17 -5.96
CA ALA A 117 7.08 -12.59 -5.05
C ALA A 117 7.04 -14.08 -4.73
N GLU A 118 5.88 -14.74 -4.90
CA GLU A 118 5.66 -16.17 -4.62
C GLU A 118 6.27 -16.59 -3.27
N ASP A 119 7.23 -17.53 -3.27
CA ASP A 119 7.89 -18.06 -2.08
C ASP A 119 8.79 -17.03 -1.37
N ALA A 120 9.18 -15.96 -2.06
CA ALA A 120 9.96 -14.89 -1.48
C ALA A 120 9.08 -13.94 -0.63
N TRP A 121 7.75 -13.99 -0.77
CA TRP A 121 6.82 -13.20 0.04
C TRP A 121 6.88 -13.60 1.53
N SER A 122 7.27 -12.66 2.39
CA SER A 122 7.44 -12.92 3.83
C SER A 122 6.59 -11.96 4.68
N PRO A 123 6.25 -12.33 5.93
CA PRO A 123 5.52 -11.45 6.85
C PRO A 123 6.25 -10.12 7.13
N ALA A 124 7.58 -10.13 7.12
CA ALA A 124 8.39 -8.93 7.31
C ALA A 124 8.21 -7.96 6.12
N MET A 125 8.16 -8.51 4.91
CA MET A 125 7.92 -7.72 3.71
C MET A 125 6.51 -7.18 3.63
N GLU A 126 5.51 -8.01 3.91
CA GLU A 126 4.14 -7.52 4.03
C GLU A 126 4.03 -6.36 5.04
N SER A 127 4.66 -6.51 6.21
CA SER A 127 4.67 -5.46 7.24
C SER A 127 5.33 -4.17 6.76
N ALA A 128 6.50 -4.25 6.12
CA ALA A 128 7.22 -3.09 5.60
C ALA A 128 6.41 -2.36 4.52
N TRP A 129 5.79 -3.10 3.59
CA TRP A 129 4.98 -2.54 2.53
C TRP A 129 3.65 -1.96 3.04
N ARG A 130 3.01 -2.59 4.02
CA ARG A 130 1.83 -1.99 4.69
C ARG A 130 2.19 -0.69 5.41
N LYS A 131 3.37 -0.64 6.03
CA LYS A 131 3.87 0.54 6.72
C LYS A 131 4.12 1.71 5.76
N ILE A 132 4.70 1.47 4.58
CA ILE A 132 4.88 2.53 3.57
C ILE A 132 3.54 3.00 2.99
N ILE A 133 2.60 2.10 2.71
CA ILE A 133 1.26 2.45 2.22
C ILE A 133 0.52 3.33 3.24
N HIS A 134 0.57 2.95 4.52
CA HIS A 134 0.02 3.77 5.58
C HIS A 134 0.66 5.17 5.59
N GLU A 135 1.99 5.25 5.46
CA GLU A 135 2.68 6.53 5.43
C GLU A 135 2.30 7.41 4.24
N VAL A 136 2.19 6.82 3.07
CA VAL A 136 1.73 7.50 1.86
C VAL A 136 0.30 8.03 2.07
N SER A 137 -0.59 7.23 2.66
CA SER A 137 -1.96 7.68 2.95
C SER A 137 -2.00 8.84 3.94
N VAL A 138 -1.17 8.82 4.98
CA VAL A 138 -1.05 9.93 5.94
C VAL A 138 -0.49 11.19 5.28
N ASN A 139 0.47 11.07 4.36
CA ASN A 139 1.02 12.24 3.65
C ASN A 139 0.07 12.78 2.57
N LEU A 140 -0.80 11.94 2.00
CA LEU A 140 -1.80 12.36 1.03
C LEU A 140 -2.97 13.12 1.68
N TRP A 141 -3.50 12.66 2.82
CA TRP A 141 -4.71 13.23 3.46
C TRP A 141 -4.52 13.78 4.88
N GLY A 142 -3.36 13.60 5.50
CA GLY A 142 -3.07 14.17 6.81
C GLY A 142 -2.88 15.69 6.78
N PRO A 143 -2.98 16.37 7.93
CA PRO A 143 -2.57 17.76 8.03
C PRO A 143 -1.08 17.86 7.71
N GLN A 144 -0.74 18.64 6.69
CA GLN A 144 0.64 18.95 6.32
C GLN A 144 1.33 19.55 7.55
N ILE A 145 2.20 18.78 8.21
CA ILE A 145 3.17 19.35 9.12
C ILE A 145 4.26 19.88 8.21
N GLU A 146 4.10 21.12 7.76
CA GLU A 146 5.18 21.89 7.19
C GLU A 146 6.33 21.82 8.20
N CYS A 147 7.34 21.03 7.87
CA CYS A 147 8.55 20.97 8.64
C CYS A 147 9.23 22.31 8.39
N LEU A 148 8.87 23.32 9.19
CA LEU A 148 9.45 24.64 9.17
C LEU A 148 10.97 24.47 9.12
N SER A 149 11.53 24.71 7.94
CA SER A 149 12.96 24.92 7.75
C SER A 149 13.35 25.98 8.77
N PHE A 150 14.23 25.63 9.70
CA PHE A 150 14.71 26.51 10.75
C PHE A 150 15.65 27.56 10.14
N SER A 151 15.10 28.46 9.33
CA SER A 151 15.73 29.68 8.90
C SER A 151 15.66 30.62 10.10
N LYS A 152 16.80 30.82 10.77
CA LYS A 152 16.96 31.86 11.79
C LYS A 152 16.57 33.21 11.19
N THR A 153 15.36 33.69 11.46
CA THR A 153 15.07 35.13 11.40
C THR A 153 14.00 35.43 12.43
N SER A 154 14.42 36.21 13.42
CA SER A 154 13.62 36.75 14.50
C SER A 154 12.52 37.68 13.99
N ALA A 155 11.26 37.38 14.26
CA ALA A 155 10.16 38.35 14.38
C ALA A 155 8.94 37.71 15.09
N PRO A 156 8.12 38.51 15.81
CA PRO A 156 7.20 37.99 16.82
C PRO A 156 5.87 37.46 16.26
N ILE A 157 5.36 36.46 16.96
CA ILE A 157 4.10 35.75 16.76
C ILE A 157 2.89 36.70 16.95
N PRO A 158 1.84 36.63 16.10
CA PRO A 158 0.49 36.92 16.54
C PRO A 158 -0.27 35.61 16.80
N PHE A 159 -0.78 35.51 18.03
CA PHE A 159 -1.76 34.54 18.48
C PHE A 159 -2.96 34.47 17.51
N PHE A 160 -3.26 33.29 16.98
CA PHE A 160 -4.60 32.99 16.47
C PHE A 160 -5.22 31.84 17.27
N LYS A 161 -6.07 32.23 18.21
CA LYS A 161 -6.96 31.38 18.99
C LYS A 161 -8.10 30.93 18.07
N ARG A 162 -8.19 29.63 17.73
CA ARG A 162 -9.40 29.10 17.05
C ARG A 162 -9.77 27.68 17.51
N ARG A 163 -10.59 27.67 18.57
CA ARG A 163 -11.77 26.82 18.85
C ARG A 163 -11.69 25.35 18.37
N ILE A 164 -11.30 24.48 19.28
CA ILE A 164 -11.56 23.03 19.24
C ILE A 164 -13.04 22.83 19.56
N HIS A 165 -13.82 22.31 18.61
CA HIS A 165 -15.12 21.73 18.90
C HIS A 165 -15.05 20.22 18.68
N ARG A 166 -15.27 19.49 19.78
CA ARG A 166 -15.59 18.06 19.85
C ARG A 166 -16.52 17.63 18.70
N MET A 167 -16.12 16.60 17.97
CA MET A 167 -17.04 15.56 17.50
C MET A 167 -16.41 14.21 17.82
N ASN A 168 -17.00 13.53 18.80
CA ASN A 168 -16.72 12.18 19.23
C ASN A 168 -17.90 11.30 18.76
N GLN A 169 -17.61 10.06 18.39
CA GLN A 169 -18.52 8.95 18.02
C GLN A 169 -19.00 8.93 16.56
N PRO A 170 -18.23 8.23 15.69
CA PRO A 170 -18.70 6.93 15.17
C PRO A 170 -17.63 5.81 15.14
N PHE A 171 -16.44 6.03 15.71
CA PHE A 171 -15.29 5.13 15.51
C PHE A 171 -15.44 3.71 16.13
N THR A 172 -16.33 3.52 17.09
CA THR A 172 -16.53 2.23 17.77
C THR A 172 -17.34 1.21 16.96
N PHE A 173 -18.13 1.63 15.97
CA PHE A 173 -18.86 0.68 15.12
C PHE A 173 -18.00 0.08 14.00
N PHE A 174 -16.91 0.75 13.59
CA PHE A 174 -16.06 0.30 12.48
C PHE A 174 -15.09 -0.83 12.87
N LEU A 175 -14.69 -0.91 14.13
CA LEU A 175 -13.75 -1.94 14.60
C LEU A 175 -14.41 -3.33 14.74
N GLY A 176 -15.71 -3.38 15.00
CA GLY A 176 -16.47 -4.62 15.14
C GLY A 176 -16.67 -5.37 13.81
N THR A 177 -16.94 -4.64 12.72
CA THR A 177 -17.07 -5.21 11.37
C THR A 177 -15.73 -5.64 10.79
N LEU A 178 -14.63 -4.95 11.13
CA LEU A 178 -13.29 -5.32 10.68
C LEU A 178 -12.84 -6.66 11.28
N MET A 179 -13.14 -6.92 12.55
CA MET A 179 -12.80 -8.19 13.23
C MET A 179 -13.57 -9.41 12.67
N MET A 180 -14.78 -9.21 12.15
CA MET A 180 -15.54 -10.30 11.49
C MET A 180 -15.03 -10.62 10.09
N LEU A 181 -14.52 -9.62 9.34
CA LEU A 181 -13.96 -9.82 8.01
C LEU A 181 -12.57 -10.46 8.04
N THR A 182 -11.71 -10.08 8.99
CA THR A 182 -10.36 -10.65 9.11
C THR A 182 -10.38 -12.12 9.55
N GLY A 183 -11.34 -12.51 10.39
CA GLY A 183 -11.56 -13.92 10.76
C GLY A 183 -12.01 -14.81 9.59
N GLY A 184 -12.78 -14.25 8.64
CA GLY A 184 -13.25 -14.95 7.45
C GLY A 184 -12.13 -15.23 6.45
N ILE A 185 -11.25 -14.26 6.21
CA ILE A 185 -10.15 -14.39 5.23
C ILE A 185 -9.09 -15.39 5.73
N ALA A 186 -8.77 -15.40 7.03
CA ALA A 186 -7.86 -16.39 7.60
C ALA A 186 -8.41 -17.83 7.49
N SER A 187 -9.74 -18.02 7.64
CA SER A 187 -10.38 -19.32 7.48
C SER A 187 -10.38 -19.82 6.04
N ILE A 188 -10.55 -18.93 5.06
CA ILE A 188 -10.49 -19.28 3.63
C ILE A 188 -9.06 -19.68 3.23
N GLY A 189 -8.05 -18.98 3.74
CA GLY A 189 -6.64 -19.30 3.51
C GLY A 189 -6.22 -20.65 4.11
N LEU A 190 -6.70 -20.98 5.31
CA LEU A 190 -6.44 -22.31 5.91
C LEU A 190 -7.17 -23.42 5.15
N TRP A 191 -8.42 -23.18 4.72
CA TRP A 191 -9.23 -24.15 3.98
C TRP A 191 -8.64 -24.47 2.60
N SER A 192 -8.11 -23.47 1.89
CA SER A 192 -7.48 -23.67 0.58
C SER A 192 -6.20 -24.50 0.70
N ARG A 193 -5.37 -24.26 1.72
CA ARG A 193 -4.17 -25.05 2.03
C ARG A 193 -4.52 -26.49 2.43
N TYR A 194 -5.57 -26.69 3.22
CA TYR A 194 -6.06 -28.01 3.59
C TYR A 194 -6.51 -28.82 2.35
N ARG A 195 -7.34 -28.23 1.47
CA ARG A 195 -7.80 -28.87 0.23
C ARG A 195 -6.65 -29.23 -0.72
N LEU A 196 -5.61 -28.39 -0.79
CA LEU A 196 -4.43 -28.66 -1.60
C LEU A 196 -3.63 -29.86 -1.05
N ALA A 197 -3.51 -29.98 0.28
CA ALA A 197 -2.85 -31.12 0.92
C ALA A 197 -3.64 -32.42 0.71
N GLU A 198 -4.98 -32.37 0.82
CA GLU A 198 -5.87 -33.52 0.61
C GLU A 198 -5.84 -34.02 -0.85
N ALA A 199 -5.76 -33.10 -1.83
CA ALA A 199 -5.60 -33.44 -3.25
C ALA A 199 -4.25 -34.14 -3.52
N LYS A 200 -3.17 -33.73 -2.86
CA LYS A 200 -1.86 -34.40 -2.96
C LYS A 200 -1.90 -35.81 -2.36
N LEU A 201 -2.55 -35.97 -1.20
CA LEU A 201 -2.64 -37.26 -0.51
C LEU A 201 -3.48 -38.27 -1.29
N SER A 202 -4.62 -37.84 -1.83
CA SER A 202 -5.50 -38.68 -2.65
C SER A 202 -4.86 -39.12 -3.96
N ARG A 203 -4.03 -38.28 -4.60
CA ARG A 203 -3.26 -38.64 -5.80
C ARG A 203 -2.21 -39.72 -5.50
N ASN A 204 -1.51 -39.61 -4.37
CA ASN A 204 -0.52 -40.62 -3.94
C ASN A 204 -1.17 -41.97 -3.57
N LEU A 205 -2.36 -41.94 -2.97
CA LEU A 205 -3.10 -43.17 -2.64
C LEU A 205 -3.67 -43.87 -3.89
N ARG A 206 -4.10 -43.13 -4.91
CA ARG A 206 -4.49 -43.72 -6.20
C ARG A 206 -3.32 -44.37 -6.91
N LEU A 207 -2.14 -43.75 -6.88
CA LEU A 207 -0.93 -44.36 -7.45
C LEU A 207 -0.60 -45.68 -6.75
N LYS A 208 -0.66 -45.77 -5.42
CA LYS A 208 -0.42 -47.04 -4.71
C LYS A 208 -1.40 -48.17 -5.07
N LYS A 209 -2.64 -47.87 -5.46
CA LYS A 209 -3.62 -48.88 -5.88
C LYS A 209 -3.42 -49.43 -7.30
N VAL A 210 -2.60 -48.78 -8.12
CA VAL A 210 -2.30 -49.23 -9.49
C VAL A 210 -1.13 -50.21 -9.55
N TRP A 211 -0.37 -50.34 -8.45
CA TRP A 211 0.84 -51.16 -8.36
C TRP A 211 0.75 -52.33 -7.35
N CYS A 212 -0.46 -52.68 -6.91
CA CYS A 212 -0.77 -53.92 -6.18
C CYS A 212 -1.86 -54.67 -6.96
#